data_AF-A0A7C9VH16-F1
#
_entry.id   AF-A0A7C9VH16-F1
#
_cell.length_a   1.000
_cell.length_b   1.000
_cell.length_c   1.000
_cell.angle_alpha   90.00
_cell.angle_beta   90.00
_cell.angle_gamma   90.00
#
_symmetry.space_group_name_H-M   'P 1'
#
loop_
_entity.id
_entity.type
_entity.pdbx_description
1 polymer ?
#
loop_
_entity_poly.entity_id
_entity_poly.type
_entity_poly.pdbx_seq_one_letter_code
_entity_poly.pdbx_strand_id
1 'polypeptide(L)'
;MPIDGLYSLAAVGVAGMSAIVLKLDQGRIEGNDSAGARYIGTYEADGAGYRLTLEIISPPYTFGVFGTSASETFRTNSDTIIVPASLFLERVPYTLPSYGITVIATRIPDTYANLAGKDGIRTLIGMLERAEAAWKNAARTT
;
A
#
# COMPACT_ATOMS: atom_id res chain seq x y z
N MET A 1 13.08 -0.82 15.13
CA MET A 1 11.98 -0.52 16.08
C MET A 1 10.99 -1.68 16.07
N PRO A 2 10.02 -1.79 17.00
CA PRO A 2 9.20 -2.99 17.15
C PRO A 2 8.38 -3.40 15.91
N ILE A 3 8.11 -2.46 14.99
CA ILE A 3 7.32 -2.71 13.77
C ILE A 3 8.14 -2.67 12.48
N ASP A 4 9.47 -2.60 12.54
CA ASP A 4 10.30 -2.62 11.32
C ASP A 4 10.06 -3.95 10.56
N GLY A 5 9.86 -3.84 9.25
CA GLY A 5 9.60 -4.99 8.38
C GLY A 5 8.82 -4.64 7.12
N LEU A 6 8.58 -5.67 6.32
CA LEU A 6 7.76 -5.60 5.11
C LEU A 6 6.34 -6.10 5.40
N TYR A 7 5.33 -5.36 4.96
CA TYR A 7 3.93 -5.64 5.21
C TYR A 7 3.14 -5.63 3.91
N SER A 8 2.22 -6.59 3.78
CA SER A 8 1.10 -6.51 2.85
C SER A 8 -0.12 -6.01 3.60
N LEU A 9 -0.76 -4.97 3.05
CA LEU A 9 -2.00 -4.42 3.58
C LEU A 9 -3.12 -4.64 2.57
N ALA A 10 -4.29 -4.99 3.08
CA ALA A 10 -5.53 -4.80 2.34
C ALA A 10 -6.21 -3.55 2.88
N ALA A 11 -6.49 -2.59 1.99
CA ALA A 11 -7.25 -1.39 2.28
C ALA A 11 -8.60 -1.46 1.59
N VAL A 12 -9.68 -1.25 2.32
CA VAL A 12 -11.05 -1.30 1.81
C VAL A 12 -11.81 -0.06 2.30
N GLY A 13 -12.43 0.66 1.37
CA GLY A 13 -13.27 1.82 1.67
C GLY A 13 -14.45 1.90 0.70
N VAL A 14 -15.25 2.95 0.83
CA VAL A 14 -16.44 3.15 -0.03
C VAL A 14 -16.11 3.25 -1.51
N ALA A 15 -14.89 3.73 -1.83
CA ALA A 15 -14.44 3.84 -3.21
C ALA A 15 -13.99 2.49 -3.80
N GLY A 16 -13.65 1.49 -2.99
CA GLY A 16 -13.17 0.19 -3.47
C GLY A 16 -12.12 -0.44 -2.56
N MET A 17 -11.20 -1.20 -3.15
CA MET A 17 -10.11 -1.84 -2.42
C MET A 17 -8.76 -1.71 -3.12
N SER A 18 -7.68 -1.75 -2.36
CA SER A 18 -6.31 -1.77 -2.87
C SER A 18 -5.45 -2.70 -2.01
N ALA A 19 -4.53 -3.43 -2.66
CA ALA A 19 -3.49 -4.20 -1.99
C ALA A 19 -2.21 -3.37 -1.99
N ILE A 20 -1.65 -3.13 -0.80
CA ILE A 20 -0.49 -2.26 -0.59
C ILE A 20 0.68 -3.12 -0.09
N VAL A 21 1.88 -2.87 -0.59
CA VAL A 21 3.11 -3.37 0.02
C VAL A 21 3.84 -2.19 0.62
N LEU A 22 3.99 -2.18 1.95
CA LEU A 22 4.69 -1.15 2.71
C LEU A 22 5.93 -1.74 3.39
N LYS A 23 7.05 -1.04 3.29
CA LYS A 23 8.24 -1.28 4.08
C LYS A 23 8.34 -0.20 5.15
N LEU A 24 8.49 -0.65 6.40
CA LEU A 24 8.80 0.17 7.55
C LEU A 24 10.24 -0.12 7.97
N ASP A 25 11.12 0.86 7.90
CA ASP A 25 12.54 0.67 8.15
C ASP A 25 13.13 1.89 8.83
N GLN A 26 13.55 1.74 10.09
CA GLN A 26 14.22 2.79 10.86
C GLN A 26 13.50 4.15 10.82
N GLY A 27 12.19 4.14 11.00
CA GLY A 27 11.36 5.35 11.02
C GLY A 27 10.98 5.88 9.64
N ARG A 28 11.31 5.17 8.56
CA ARG A 28 10.94 5.50 7.17
C ARG A 28 9.87 4.58 6.64
N ILE A 29 8.99 5.13 5.83
CA ILE A 29 7.96 4.41 5.09
C ILE A 29 8.26 4.53 3.60
N GLU A 30 8.23 3.40 2.91
CA GLU A 30 8.12 3.36 1.46
C GLU A 30 7.16 2.25 1.05
N GLY A 31 6.44 2.43 -0.05
CA GLY A 31 5.59 1.38 -0.56
C GLY A 31 4.85 1.75 -1.83
N ASN A 32 4.16 0.76 -2.36
CA ASN A 32 3.32 0.93 -3.54
C ASN A 32 2.05 0.10 -3.38
N ASP A 33 1.01 0.43 -4.15
CA ASP A 33 -0.20 -0.36 -4.19
C ASP A 33 -0.59 -0.85 -5.58
N SER A 34 -1.60 -1.72 -5.61
CA SER A 34 -2.16 -2.29 -6.83
C SER A 34 -2.88 -1.29 -7.72
N ALA A 35 -3.24 -0.11 -7.21
CA ALA A 35 -3.84 0.96 -7.99
C ALA A 35 -2.78 1.82 -8.71
N GLY A 36 -1.50 1.64 -8.39
CA GLY A 36 -0.39 2.40 -8.98
C GLY A 36 0.12 3.55 -8.10
N ALA A 37 -0.44 3.74 -6.90
CA ALA A 37 -0.01 4.79 -5.99
C ALA A 37 1.29 4.42 -5.28
N ARG A 38 2.07 5.44 -4.96
CA ARG A 38 3.31 5.35 -4.18
C ARG A 38 3.13 6.01 -2.83
N TYR A 39 3.67 5.38 -1.80
CA TYR A 39 3.63 5.81 -0.41
C TYR A 39 5.06 6.11 0.02
N ILE A 40 5.31 7.30 0.54
CA ILE A 40 6.60 7.71 1.10
C ILE A 40 6.33 8.44 2.40
N GLY A 41 7.13 8.22 3.44
CA GLY A 41 6.87 8.91 4.69
C GLY A 41 7.80 8.55 5.81
N THR A 42 7.34 8.88 7.02
CA THR A 42 8.02 8.54 8.27
C THR A 42 7.04 7.96 9.26
N TYR A 43 7.54 7.18 10.21
CA TYR A 43 6.79 6.75 11.38
C TYR A 43 7.61 6.91 12.65
N GLU A 44 6.91 7.17 13.74
CA GLU A 44 7.48 7.21 15.09
C GLU A 44 6.48 6.63 16.10
N ALA A 45 6.99 6.20 17.24
CA ALA A 45 6.14 5.72 18.32
C ALA A 45 5.30 6.88 18.89
N ASP A 46 4.02 6.63 19.12
CA ASP A 46 3.08 7.60 19.69
C ASP A 46 2.17 6.91 20.72
N GLY A 47 2.57 6.94 21.99
CA GLY A 47 1.89 6.23 23.07
C GLY A 47 1.82 4.71 22.83
N ALA A 48 0.61 4.16 22.74
CA ALA A 48 0.36 2.74 22.47
C ALA A 48 0.34 2.38 20.97
N GLY A 49 0.64 3.35 20.10
CA GLY A 49 0.58 3.19 18.66
C GLY A 49 1.74 3.86 17.96
N TYR A 50 1.48 4.24 16.71
CA TYR A 50 2.44 4.88 15.83
C TYR A 50 1.80 6.04 15.12
N ARG A 51 2.55 7.13 15.02
CA ARG A 51 2.22 8.26 14.15
C ARG A 51 2.92 8.04 12.81
N LEU A 52 2.13 8.01 11.75
CA LEU A 52 2.58 7.85 10.37
C LEU A 52 2.34 9.15 9.63
N THR A 53 3.40 9.77 9.11
CA THR A 53 3.31 10.93 8.23
C THR A 53 3.60 10.44 6.82
N LEU A 54 2.59 10.49 5.94
CA LEU A 54 2.62 9.86 4.62
C LEU A 54 2.36 10.88 3.51
N GLU A 55 3.12 10.77 2.44
CA GLU A 55 2.81 11.29 1.11
C GLU A 55 2.33 10.14 0.23
N ILE A 56 1.14 10.30 -0.34
CA ILE A 56 0.52 9.36 -1.28
C ILE A 56 0.54 10.02 -2.66
N ILE A 57 1.36 9.49 -3.55
CA ILE A 57 1.56 10.00 -4.90
C ILE A 57 0.81 9.07 -5.87
N SER A 58 -0.24 9.58 -6.49
CA SER A 58 -1.10 8.84 -7.41
C SER A 58 -0.88 9.35 -8.84
N PRO A 59 -0.58 8.47 -9.81
CA PRO A 59 -0.47 8.87 -11.21
C PRO A 59 -1.84 9.19 -11.83
N PRO A 60 -1.86 9.82 -13.02
CA PRO A 60 -3.08 10.04 -13.77
C PRO A 60 -3.89 8.76 -13.96
N TYR A 61 -5.22 8.90 -13.99
CA TYR A 61 -6.19 7.83 -14.27
C TYR A 61 -6.19 6.66 -13.29
N THR A 62 -5.56 6.81 -12.12
CA THR A 62 -5.62 5.79 -11.07
C THR A 62 -6.90 5.93 -10.25
N PHE A 63 -7.49 4.77 -9.93
CA PHE A 63 -8.65 4.66 -9.07
C PHE A 63 -8.20 4.31 -7.66
N GLY A 64 -7.94 5.34 -6.85
CA GLY A 64 -7.37 5.19 -5.51
C GLY A 64 -8.42 4.81 -4.46
N VAL A 65 -8.03 3.97 -3.50
CA VAL A 65 -8.89 3.62 -2.34
C VAL A 65 -9.13 4.82 -1.41
N PHE A 66 -8.24 5.82 -1.45
CA PHE A 66 -8.29 7.06 -0.65
C PHE A 66 -9.29 8.12 -1.16
N GLY A 67 -10.34 7.70 -1.87
CA GLY A 67 -11.46 8.58 -2.25
C GLY A 67 -11.12 9.64 -3.30
N THR A 68 -9.98 9.53 -3.97
CA THR A 68 -9.58 10.48 -5.01
C THR A 68 -10.22 10.08 -6.35
N SER A 69 -11.03 10.99 -6.92
CA SER A 69 -11.45 10.89 -8.32
C SER A 69 -10.22 10.73 -9.23
N ALA A 70 -10.34 9.88 -10.26
CA ALA A 70 -9.31 9.74 -11.28
C ALA A 70 -8.96 11.13 -11.83
N SER A 71 -7.68 11.48 -11.78
CA SER A 71 -7.15 12.78 -12.22
C SER A 71 -6.49 12.63 -13.58
N GLU A 72 -6.45 13.70 -14.38
CA GLU A 72 -5.63 13.73 -15.60
C GLU A 72 -4.15 14.04 -15.30
N THR A 73 -3.85 14.43 -14.06
CA THR A 73 -2.51 14.81 -13.59
C THR A 73 -2.10 13.99 -12.36
N PHE A 74 -0.80 13.99 -12.05
CA PHE A 74 -0.32 13.47 -10.78
C PHE A 74 -0.98 14.20 -9.60
N ARG A 75 -1.33 13.45 -8.57
CA ARG A 75 -1.79 13.99 -7.29
C ARG A 75 -0.86 13.53 -6.17
N THR A 76 -0.53 14.46 -5.29
CA THR A 76 0.18 14.16 -4.03
C THR A 76 -0.72 14.61 -2.90
N ASN A 77 -1.09 13.67 -2.03
CA ASN A 77 -1.80 13.96 -0.78
C ASN A 77 -0.85 13.68 0.38
N SER A 78 -0.82 14.58 1.36
CA SER A 78 -0.02 14.40 2.57
C SER A 78 -0.95 14.31 3.76
N ASP A 79 -0.71 13.34 4.65
CA ASP A 79 -1.52 13.19 5.86
C ASP A 79 -0.71 12.61 7.03
N THR A 80 -1.18 12.88 8.24
CA THR A 80 -0.66 12.31 9.48
C THR A 80 -1.73 11.46 10.14
N ILE A 81 -1.44 10.17 10.29
CA ILE A 81 -2.38 9.17 10.76
C ILE A 81 -1.79 8.53 12.03
N ILE A 82 -2.60 8.47 13.09
CA ILE A 82 -2.26 7.69 14.29
C ILE A 82 -2.94 6.33 14.16
N VAL A 83 -2.14 5.27 14.24
CA VAL A 83 -2.59 3.88 14.16
C VAL A 83 -2.18 3.10 15.41
N PRO A 84 -3.00 2.16 15.90
CA PRO A 84 -2.63 1.32 17.02
C PRO A 84 -1.52 0.34 16.64
N ALA A 85 -0.65 -0.04 17.59
CA ALA A 85 0.41 -1.02 17.33
C ALA A 85 -0.14 -2.39 16.92
N SER A 86 -1.35 -2.74 17.39
CA SER A 86 -2.04 -3.99 17.05
C SER A 86 -2.33 -4.15 15.56
N LEU A 87 -2.37 -3.06 14.77
CA LEU A 87 -2.48 -3.13 13.31
C LEU A 87 -1.32 -3.95 12.71
N PHE A 88 -0.09 -3.70 13.17
CA PHE A 88 1.12 -4.33 12.63
C PHE A 88 1.51 -5.60 13.40
N LEU A 89 1.32 -5.61 14.71
CA LEU A 89 1.80 -6.70 15.58
C LEU A 89 0.79 -7.86 15.70
N GLU A 90 -0.49 -7.55 15.72
CA GLU A 90 -1.58 -8.50 16.00
C GLU A 90 -2.51 -8.70 14.80
N ARG A 91 -2.29 -7.95 13.72
CA ARG A 91 -3.11 -7.98 12.48
C ARG A 91 -4.57 -7.61 12.75
N VAL A 92 -4.81 -6.77 13.75
CA VAL A 92 -6.16 -6.27 14.06
C VAL A 92 -6.55 -5.23 13.02
N PRO A 93 -7.68 -5.39 12.31
CA PRO A 93 -8.15 -4.38 11.37
C PRO A 93 -8.37 -3.03 12.05
N TYR A 94 -8.02 -1.95 11.37
CA TYR A 94 -8.18 -0.59 11.88
C TYR A 94 -8.84 0.30 10.83
N THR A 95 -9.85 1.05 11.24
CA THR A 95 -10.51 2.04 10.38
C THR A 95 -9.86 3.39 10.54
N LEU A 96 -9.28 3.91 9.47
CA LEU A 96 -8.70 5.24 9.38
C LEU A 96 -9.82 6.30 9.49
N PRO A 97 -9.89 7.08 10.59
CA PRO A 97 -11.03 7.97 10.83
C PRO A 97 -11.22 9.02 9.72
N SER A 98 -10.12 9.58 9.21
CA SER A 98 -10.14 10.65 8.20
C SER A 98 -10.63 10.19 6.82
N TYR A 99 -10.61 8.89 6.53
CA TYR A 99 -10.93 8.37 5.19
C TYR A 99 -12.09 7.37 5.16
N GLY A 100 -12.53 6.85 6.32
CA GLY A 100 -13.49 5.75 6.36
C GLY A 100 -12.97 4.48 5.67
N ILE A 101 -11.64 4.27 5.70
CA ILE A 101 -10.97 3.11 5.09
C ILE A 101 -10.56 2.16 6.19
N THR A 102 -10.93 0.90 6.06
CA THR A 102 -10.43 -0.17 6.92
C THR A 102 -9.19 -0.79 6.31
N VAL A 103 -8.13 -0.86 7.11
CA VAL A 103 -6.87 -1.51 6.75
C VAL A 103 -6.62 -2.71 7.66
N ILE A 104 -6.06 -3.76 7.08
CA ILE A 104 -5.46 -4.87 7.83
C ILE A 104 -4.04 -5.06 7.30
N ALA A 105 -3.06 -5.17 8.20
CA ALA A 105 -1.67 -5.38 7.84
C ALA A 105 -1.21 -6.79 8.22
N THR A 106 -0.44 -7.42 7.35
CA THR A 106 0.23 -8.70 7.62
C THR A 106 1.69 -8.58 7.23
N ARG A 107 2.58 -8.95 8.15
CA ARG A 107 4.01 -9.03 7.85
C ARG A 107 4.26 -10.12 6.80
N ILE A 108 5.05 -9.80 5.78
CA ILE A 108 5.41 -10.72 4.69
C ILE A 108 6.94 -10.92 4.64
N PRO A 109 7.43 -11.97 3.97
CA PRO A 109 8.87 -12.21 3.83
C PRO A 109 9.60 -11.06 3.10
N ASP A 110 10.83 -10.75 3.54
CA ASP A 110 11.65 -9.67 2.96
C ASP A 110 12.04 -9.92 1.49
N THR A 111 11.87 -11.14 0.98
CA THR A 111 12.05 -11.48 -0.44
C THR A 111 11.15 -10.67 -1.38
N TYR A 112 10.09 -10.06 -0.86
CA TYR A 112 9.17 -9.19 -1.60
C TYR A 112 9.50 -7.70 -1.48
N ALA A 113 10.63 -7.32 -0.87
CA ALA A 113 10.96 -5.92 -0.60
C ALA A 113 11.04 -5.05 -1.87
N ASN A 114 11.35 -5.66 -3.01
CA ASN A 114 11.34 -5.00 -4.32
C ASN A 114 9.96 -4.43 -4.69
N LEU A 115 8.86 -4.97 -4.15
CA LEU A 115 7.50 -4.47 -4.38
C LEU A 115 7.20 -3.16 -3.63
N ALA A 116 7.89 -2.90 -2.50
CA ALA A 116 7.77 -1.63 -1.78
C ALA A 116 8.69 -0.53 -2.35
N GLY A 117 9.81 -0.91 -2.95
CA GLY A 117 10.82 0.02 -3.44
C GLY A 117 10.41 0.83 -4.68
N LYS A 118 11.35 1.66 -5.18
CA LYS A 118 11.15 2.57 -6.32
C LYS A 118 10.71 1.87 -7.61
N ASP A 119 11.13 0.63 -7.82
CA ASP A 119 10.78 -0.20 -8.98
C ASP A 119 9.59 -1.14 -8.72
N GLY A 120 8.93 -1.02 -7.57
CA GLY A 120 7.84 -1.91 -7.17
C GLY A 120 6.67 -1.91 -8.14
N ILE A 121 6.22 -0.73 -8.58
CA ILE A 121 5.16 -0.60 -9.60
C ILE A 121 5.54 -1.30 -10.91
N ARG A 122 6.78 -1.09 -11.41
CA ARG A 122 7.25 -1.76 -12.63
C ARG A 122 7.25 -3.27 -12.45
N THR A 123 7.66 -3.75 -11.28
CA THR A 123 7.66 -5.18 -10.96
C THR A 123 6.24 -5.74 -10.99
N LEU A 124 5.27 -5.05 -10.38
CA LEU A 124 3.85 -5.43 -10.39
C LEU A 124 3.28 -5.48 -11.81
N ILE A 125 3.55 -4.46 -12.63
CA ILE A 125 3.15 -4.42 -14.04
C ILE A 125 3.70 -5.65 -14.78
N GLY A 126 5.00 -5.92 -14.65
CA GLY A 126 5.61 -7.08 -15.29
C GLY A 126 5.04 -8.43 -14.82
N MET A 127 4.60 -8.53 -13.56
CA MET A 127 3.88 -9.72 -13.07
C MET A 127 2.52 -9.88 -13.76
N LEU A 128 1.76 -8.79 -13.91
CA LEU A 128 0.45 -8.80 -14.59
C LEU A 128 0.56 -9.10 -16.08
N GLU A 129 1.55 -8.53 -16.78
CA GLU A 129 1.82 -8.81 -18.20
C GLU A 129 2.14 -10.30 -18.42
N ARG A 130 2.95 -10.91 -17.54
CA ARG A 130 3.24 -12.35 -17.61
C ARG A 130 1.99 -13.20 -17.35
N ALA A 131 1.15 -12.79 -16.39
CA ALA A 131 -0.10 -13.47 -16.12
C ALA A 131 -1.05 -13.40 -17.33
N GLU A 132 -1.18 -12.23 -17.96
CA GLU A 132 -1.98 -12.04 -19.17
C GLU A 132 -1.47 -12.93 -20.32
N ALA A 133 -0.16 -12.96 -20.54
CA ALA A 133 0.45 -13.81 -21.56
C ALA A 133 0.15 -15.31 -21.32
N ALA A 134 0.21 -15.76 -20.06
CA ALA A 134 -0.13 -17.13 -19.70
C ALA A 134 -1.60 -17.46 -20.00
N TRP A 135 -2.53 -16.57 -19.65
CA TRP A 135 -3.95 -16.73 -19.97
C TRP A 135 -4.23 -16.81 -21.46
N LYS A 136 -3.60 -15.94 -22.27
CA LYS A 136 -3.73 -15.97 -23.74
C LYS A 136 -3.25 -17.29 -24.33
N ASN A 137 -2.22 -17.90 -23.76
CA ASN A 137 -1.72 -19.19 -24.21
C ASN A 137 -2.66 -20.34 -23.79
N ALA A 138 -3.18 -20.30 -22.57
CA ALA A 138 -4.11 -21.32 -22.07
C ALA A 138 -5.46 -21.32 -22.83
N ALA A 139 -5.97 -20.14 -23.20
CA ALA A 139 -7.23 -20.00 -23.96
C ALA A 139 -7.14 -20.49 -25.41
N ARG A 140 -5.94 -20.71 -25.95
CA ARG A 140 -5.72 -21.28 -27.30
C ARG A 140 -5.68 -22.81 -27.30
N THR A 141 -5.63 -23.43 -26.13
CA THR A 141 -5.60 -24.89 -25.94
C THR A 141 -6.95 -25.50 -25.57
N THR A 142 -8.01 -24.68 -25.47
CA THR A 142 -9.41 -25.08 -25.25
C THR A 142 -10.24 -24.76 -26.49
#